data_AF-A0A4P9YA23-F1
#
_entry.id   AF-A0A4P9YA23-F1
#
_cell.length_a   1.000
_cell.length_b   1.000
_cell.length_c   1.000
_cell.angle_alpha   90.00
_cell.angle_beta   90.00
_cell.angle_gamma   90.00
#
_symmetry.space_group_name_H-M   'P 1'
#
loop_
_entity.id
_entity.type
_entity.pdbx_description
1 polymer ?
#
loop_
_entity_poly.entity_id
_entity_poly.type
_entity_poly.pdbx_seq_one_letter_code
_entity_poly.pdbx_strand_id
1 'polypeptide(L)'
;MYAWGDTLWTTFSSGLFDSSNNYLGVTSTDVELSFLNSFLSQIIQMLPYKTYLYIFESSKKNIVGTSIGTDLLIYDANGVATGPKSLDILANEDSILNASLVYLNSLVGKGNYTQLVSSSNVLLFQSNNLQYLCSVSEINSKYGIKWTLLQIMSKNDVEAGIVQRNTLIFIVIGVVMVLCYLLAFIFSTWISRILNGITSDIRELASLNFGAVLRENGIHMKRRSWIREICDIQHSFQKMVLTFAEQVEIKKKSNFKGNLSTTTAGQGNSVGGSLNMLAPSKSMDGLGKSTTIPNMSSIAENSV
;
A
#
# COMPACT_ATOMS: atom_id res chain seq x y z
N MET A 1 -46.27 3.76 -19.33
CA MET A 1 -46.16 4.65 -18.16
C MET A 1 -47.28 5.67 -18.21
N TYR A 2 -47.94 5.92 -17.08
CA TYR A 2 -48.97 6.94 -16.93
C TYR A 2 -48.90 7.53 -15.51
N ALA A 3 -49.48 8.71 -15.34
CA ALA A 3 -49.68 9.32 -14.04
C ALA A 3 -51.09 9.01 -13.55
N TRP A 4 -51.22 8.67 -12.27
CA TRP A 4 -52.52 8.53 -11.60
C TRP A 4 -52.40 9.00 -10.16
N GLY A 5 -53.18 10.05 -9.81
CA GLY A 5 -52.95 10.79 -8.57
C GLY A 5 -51.54 11.41 -8.56
N ASP A 6 -50.86 11.35 -7.43
CA ASP A 6 -49.51 11.90 -7.26
C ASP A 6 -48.42 10.84 -7.51
N THR A 7 -48.69 9.88 -8.39
CA THR A 7 -47.83 8.71 -8.56
C THR A 7 -47.70 8.28 -10.01
N LEU A 8 -46.47 7.89 -10.38
CA LEU A 8 -46.16 7.31 -11.68
C LEU A 8 -46.32 5.79 -11.64
N TRP A 9 -47.01 5.27 -12.64
CA TRP A 9 -47.27 3.84 -12.80
C TRP A 9 -46.76 3.35 -14.15
N THR A 10 -46.35 2.08 -14.18
CA THR A 10 -46.10 1.36 -15.42
C THR A 10 -46.86 0.04 -15.43
N THR A 11 -47.48 -0.30 -16.56
CA THR A 11 -48.20 -1.55 -16.75
C THR A 11 -47.32 -2.53 -17.51
N PHE A 12 -47.20 -3.74 -16.99
CA PHE A 12 -46.68 -4.88 -17.70
C PHE A 12 -47.85 -5.74 -18.15
N SER A 13 -48.01 -5.95 -19.45
CA SER A 13 -49.10 -6.73 -20.01
C SER A 13 -48.56 -7.90 -20.82
N SER A 14 -49.22 -9.05 -20.70
CA SER A 14 -48.93 -10.23 -21.50
C SER A 14 -50.23 -10.83 -22.02
N GLY A 15 -50.23 -11.22 -23.29
CA GLY A 15 -51.37 -11.91 -23.90
C GLY A 15 -51.46 -13.34 -23.37
N LEU A 16 -52.68 -13.76 -23.03
CA LEU A 16 -53.00 -15.14 -22.69
C LEU A 16 -53.51 -15.82 -23.95
N PHE A 17 -52.89 -16.94 -24.28
CA PHE A 17 -53.24 -17.76 -25.44
C PHE A 17 -53.52 -19.19 -24.99
N ASP A 18 -54.45 -19.87 -25.65
CA ASP A 18 -54.68 -21.30 -25.43
C ASP A 18 -53.56 -22.16 -26.07
N SER A 19 -53.64 -23.48 -25.89
CA SER A 19 -52.69 -24.43 -26.51
C SER A 19 -52.73 -24.44 -28.04
N SER A 20 -53.78 -23.90 -28.64
CA SER A 20 -53.96 -23.75 -30.08
C SER A 20 -53.54 -22.37 -30.58
N ASN A 21 -52.91 -21.55 -29.73
CA ASN A 21 -52.48 -20.17 -30.00
C ASN A 21 -53.64 -19.20 -30.31
N ASN A 22 -54.86 -19.51 -29.86
CA ASN A 22 -55.97 -18.56 -29.92
C ASN A 22 -55.87 -17.58 -28.74
N TYR A 23 -56.13 -16.30 -29.02
CA TYR A 23 -56.13 -15.25 -28.00
C TYR A 23 -57.31 -15.42 -27.04
N LEU A 24 -57.02 -15.53 -25.75
CA LEU A 24 -58.02 -15.66 -24.68
C LEU A 24 -58.23 -14.34 -23.93
N GLY A 25 -57.18 -13.52 -23.79
CA GLY A 25 -57.25 -12.29 -23.02
C GLY A 25 -55.87 -11.69 -22.75
N VAL A 26 -55.82 -10.75 -21.81
CA VAL A 26 -54.58 -10.09 -21.37
C VAL A 26 -54.48 -10.15 -19.85
N THR A 27 -53.31 -10.54 -19.34
CA THR A 27 -52.95 -10.35 -17.94
C THR A 27 -52.07 -9.11 -17.83
N SER A 28 -52.38 -8.24 -16.86
CA SER A 28 -51.65 -7.01 -16.64
C SER A 28 -51.27 -6.88 -15.18
N THR A 29 -50.10 -6.31 -14.92
CA THR A 29 -49.63 -5.95 -13.57
C THR A 29 -49.15 -4.51 -13.62
N ASP A 30 -49.72 -3.67 -12.77
CA ASP A 30 -49.27 -2.30 -12.58
C ASP A 30 -48.20 -2.25 -11.49
N VAL A 31 -47.13 -1.50 -11.77
CA VAL A 31 -46.02 -1.28 -10.85
C VAL A 31 -45.88 0.22 -10.63
N GLU A 32 -45.93 0.61 -9.37
CA GLU A 32 -45.61 1.95 -8.92
C GLU A 32 -44.13 2.25 -9.17
N LEU A 33 -43.78 3.42 -9.68
CA LEU A 33 -42.38 3.78 -9.99
C LEU A 33 -41.71 4.60 -8.88
N SER A 34 -42.45 5.01 -7.84
CA SER A 34 -41.92 5.80 -6.72
C SER A 34 -40.73 5.13 -6.01
N PHE A 35 -40.74 3.79 -5.93
CA PHE A 35 -39.65 3.02 -5.31
C PHE A 35 -38.30 3.27 -5.98
N LEU A 36 -38.26 3.58 -7.29
CA LEU A 36 -37.01 3.85 -8.00
C LEU A 36 -36.37 5.13 -7.50
N ASN A 37 -37.15 6.16 -7.18
CA ASN A 37 -36.62 7.39 -6.61
C ASN A 37 -36.00 7.11 -5.25
N SER A 38 -36.71 6.39 -4.37
CA SER A 38 -36.18 6.00 -3.06
C SER A 38 -34.90 5.17 -3.18
N PHE A 39 -34.88 4.20 -4.09
CA PHE A 39 -33.72 3.35 -4.33
C PHE A 39 -32.51 4.14 -4.86
N LEU A 40 -32.71 5.00 -5.87
CA LEU A 40 -31.64 5.84 -6.42
C LEU A 40 -31.12 6.85 -5.40
N SER A 41 -32.01 7.45 -4.61
CA SER A 41 -31.63 8.35 -3.52
C SER A 41 -30.82 7.64 -2.43
N GLN A 42 -31.14 6.38 -2.09
CA GLN A 42 -30.33 5.59 -1.16
C GLN A 42 -28.95 5.27 -1.73
N ILE A 43 -28.86 4.89 -3.02
CA ILE A 43 -27.58 4.63 -3.67
C ILE A 43 -26.66 5.85 -3.61
N ILE A 44 -27.16 7.04 -3.95
CA ILE A 44 -26.31 8.25 -3.94
C ILE A 44 -25.83 8.62 -2.54
N GLN A 45 -26.57 8.28 -1.48
CA GLN A 45 -26.14 8.51 -0.08
C GLN A 45 -24.98 7.59 0.33
N MET A 46 -24.85 6.43 -0.30
CA MET A 46 -23.73 5.52 -0.07
C MET A 46 -22.47 5.91 -0.86
N LEU A 47 -22.59 6.80 -1.85
CA LEU A 47 -21.47 7.25 -2.66
C LEU A 47 -20.75 8.43 -1.99
N PRO A 48 -19.41 8.43 -1.94
CA PRO A 48 -18.64 9.52 -1.31
C PRO A 48 -18.53 10.77 -2.18
N TYR A 49 -19.05 10.73 -3.42
CA TYR A 49 -18.95 11.80 -4.41
C TYR A 49 -20.33 12.27 -4.83
N LYS A 50 -20.44 13.56 -5.16
CA LYS A 50 -21.68 14.12 -5.69
C LYS A 50 -22.01 13.49 -7.03
N THR A 51 -23.03 12.64 -7.00
CA THR A 51 -23.49 11.84 -8.13
C THR A 51 -24.99 12.05 -8.33
N TYR A 52 -25.39 12.15 -9.58
CA TYR A 52 -26.76 12.31 -10.01
C TYR A 52 -27.12 11.13 -10.92
N LEU A 53 -28.23 10.47 -10.61
CA LEU A 53 -28.71 9.31 -11.35
C LEU A 53 -30.09 9.62 -11.92
N TYR A 54 -30.25 9.36 -13.21
CA TYR A 54 -31.49 9.52 -13.93
C TYR A 54 -31.79 8.24 -14.70
N ILE A 55 -33.01 7.72 -14.57
CA ILE A 55 -33.50 6.62 -15.40
C ILE A 55 -34.60 7.17 -16.28
N PHE A 56 -34.53 6.95 -17.58
CA PHE A 56 -35.56 7.35 -18.52
C PHE A 56 -35.87 6.25 -19.54
N GLU A 57 -37.08 6.28 -20.09
CA GLU A 57 -37.51 5.37 -21.15
C GLU A 57 -36.86 5.76 -22.48
N SER A 58 -36.15 4.86 -23.14
CA SER A 58 -35.37 5.19 -24.35
C SER A 58 -36.24 5.64 -25.53
N SER A 59 -37.49 5.18 -25.60
CA SER A 59 -38.43 5.45 -26.70
C SER A 59 -39.04 6.86 -26.62
N LYS A 60 -39.58 7.22 -25.46
CA LYS A 60 -40.36 8.46 -25.22
C LYS A 60 -39.57 9.52 -24.45
N LYS A 61 -38.39 9.17 -23.93
CA LYS A 61 -37.56 10.02 -23.07
C LYS A 61 -38.29 10.46 -21.79
N ASN A 62 -39.28 9.71 -21.33
CA ASN A 62 -39.95 9.99 -20.07
C ASN A 62 -39.07 9.58 -18.91
N ILE A 63 -38.91 10.44 -17.91
CA ILE A 63 -38.16 10.10 -16.71
C ILE A 63 -38.96 9.04 -15.94
N VAL A 64 -38.30 7.93 -15.65
CA VAL A 64 -38.82 6.83 -14.82
C VAL A 64 -38.45 7.07 -13.37
N GLY A 65 -37.24 7.58 -13.12
CA GLY A 65 -36.74 7.84 -11.76
C GLY A 65 -35.54 8.79 -11.72
N THR A 66 -35.35 9.45 -10.58
CA THR A 66 -34.27 10.40 -10.32
C THR A 66 -33.76 10.29 -8.89
N SER A 67 -32.47 10.57 -8.68
CA SER A 67 -31.88 10.65 -7.35
C SER A 67 -32.06 12.02 -6.67
N ILE A 68 -32.48 13.07 -7.40
CA ILE A 68 -32.51 14.46 -6.92
C ILE A 68 -33.80 14.81 -6.15
N GLY A 69 -34.76 13.89 -6.08
CA GLY A 69 -36.03 14.14 -5.38
C GLY A 69 -36.89 15.21 -6.04
N THR A 70 -36.69 15.46 -7.33
CA THR A 70 -37.53 16.36 -8.13
C THR A 70 -38.85 15.70 -8.48
N ASP A 71 -39.91 16.50 -8.54
CA ASP A 71 -41.20 16.02 -9.02
C ASP A 71 -41.10 15.56 -10.48
N LEU A 72 -41.56 14.33 -10.74
CA LEU A 72 -41.54 13.67 -12.04
C LEU A 72 -42.86 13.79 -12.79
N LEU A 73 -43.85 14.50 -12.25
CA LEU A 73 -45.17 14.67 -12.84
C LEU A 73 -45.33 16.05 -13.50
N ILE A 74 -46.15 16.08 -14.55
CA ILE A 74 -46.65 17.30 -15.18
C ILE A 74 -48.08 17.53 -14.69
N TYR A 75 -48.38 18.72 -14.22
CA TYR A 75 -49.72 19.09 -13.74
C TYR A 75 -50.42 20.03 -14.72
N ASP A 76 -51.73 19.91 -14.82
CA ASP A 76 -52.57 20.87 -15.53
C ASP A 76 -52.80 22.16 -14.70
N ALA A 77 -53.59 23.09 -15.27
CA ALA A 77 -53.94 24.34 -14.59
C ALA A 77 -54.75 24.15 -13.29
N ASN A 78 -55.33 22.97 -13.07
CA ASN A 78 -56.11 22.61 -11.89
C ASN A 78 -55.26 21.84 -10.85
N GLY A 79 -53.98 21.60 -11.12
CA GLY A 79 -53.10 20.84 -10.25
C GLY A 79 -53.29 19.32 -10.35
N VAL A 80 -53.91 18.82 -11.42
CA VAL A 80 -54.09 17.37 -11.65
C VAL A 80 -52.91 16.84 -12.48
N ALA A 81 -52.29 15.76 -12.02
CA ALA A 81 -51.20 15.11 -12.76
C ALA A 81 -51.71 14.54 -14.10
N THR A 82 -51.10 14.99 -15.20
CA THR A 82 -51.47 14.64 -16.58
C THR A 82 -50.54 13.61 -17.20
N GLY A 83 -49.30 13.49 -16.70
CA GLY A 83 -48.32 12.54 -17.23
C GLY A 83 -46.93 12.70 -16.65
N PRO A 84 -45.99 11.83 -17.08
CA PRO A 84 -44.59 11.92 -16.68
C PRO A 84 -43.88 13.11 -17.34
N LYS A 85 -42.95 13.72 -16.61
CA LYS A 85 -42.00 14.68 -17.18
C LYS A 85 -41.08 13.99 -18.17
N SER A 86 -40.89 14.64 -19.31
CA SER A 86 -39.84 14.25 -20.25
C SER A 86 -38.47 14.72 -19.78
N LEU A 87 -37.44 14.05 -20.27
CA LEU A 87 -36.05 14.39 -20.05
C LEU A 87 -35.73 15.83 -20.49
N ASP A 88 -36.36 16.31 -21.56
CA ASP A 88 -36.19 17.67 -22.07
C ASP A 88 -36.81 18.73 -21.13
N ILE A 89 -37.95 18.43 -20.49
CA ILE A 89 -38.56 19.33 -19.49
C ILE A 89 -37.68 19.40 -18.26
N LEU A 90 -37.25 18.25 -17.73
CA LEU A 90 -36.41 18.20 -16.54
C LEU A 90 -35.04 18.87 -16.78
N ALA A 91 -34.49 18.77 -17.99
CA ALA A 91 -33.27 19.46 -18.37
C ALA A 91 -33.40 20.98 -18.29
N ASN A 92 -34.58 21.55 -18.55
CA ASN A 92 -34.76 22.99 -18.37
C ASN A 92 -34.76 23.41 -16.89
N GLU A 93 -35.08 22.49 -15.99
CA GLU A 93 -35.09 22.71 -14.54
C GLU A 93 -33.69 22.46 -13.92
N ASP A 94 -32.92 21.50 -14.43
CA ASP A 94 -31.56 21.19 -13.97
C ASP A 94 -30.48 21.55 -15.00
N SER A 95 -29.70 22.58 -14.68
CA SER A 95 -28.55 23.04 -15.48
C SER A 95 -27.49 21.96 -15.76
N ILE A 96 -27.28 21.00 -14.84
CA ILE A 96 -26.29 19.93 -14.99
C ILE A 96 -26.81 18.90 -16.00
N LEU A 97 -28.06 18.47 -15.83
CA LEU A 97 -28.74 17.61 -16.78
C LEU A 97 -28.77 18.27 -18.17
N ASN A 98 -29.14 19.54 -18.29
CA ASN A 98 -29.12 20.26 -19.57
C ASN A 98 -27.76 20.20 -20.26
N ALA A 99 -26.70 20.58 -19.55
CA ALA A 99 -25.35 20.57 -20.09
C ALA A 99 -24.93 19.17 -20.53
N SER A 100 -25.31 18.14 -19.76
CA SER A 100 -25.06 16.74 -20.14
C SER A 100 -25.79 16.36 -21.42
N LEU A 101 -27.07 16.73 -21.58
CA LEU A 101 -27.84 16.40 -22.79
C LEU A 101 -27.35 17.15 -24.01
N VAL A 102 -26.99 18.42 -23.87
CA VAL A 102 -26.38 19.21 -24.95
C VAL A 102 -25.10 18.53 -25.44
N TYR A 103 -24.28 18.06 -24.52
CA TYR A 103 -23.05 17.34 -24.83
C TYR A 103 -23.34 15.96 -25.46
N LEU A 104 -24.26 15.17 -24.91
CA LEU A 104 -24.60 13.85 -25.46
C LEU A 104 -25.21 13.97 -26.87
N ASN A 105 -26.04 14.98 -27.09
CA ASN A 105 -26.66 15.26 -28.39
C ASN A 105 -25.64 15.71 -29.45
N SER A 106 -24.51 16.32 -29.04
CA SER A 106 -23.45 16.72 -29.99
C SER A 106 -22.65 15.52 -30.49
N LEU A 107 -22.56 14.44 -29.69
CA LEU A 107 -21.82 13.23 -30.06
C LEU A 107 -22.62 12.31 -31.00
N VAL A 108 -23.92 12.15 -30.76
CA VAL A 108 -24.70 11.06 -31.38
C VAL A 108 -25.93 11.56 -32.13
N GLY A 109 -26.13 12.88 -32.16
CA GLY A 109 -27.34 13.47 -32.68
C GLY A 109 -28.52 13.31 -31.72
N LYS A 110 -29.57 14.11 -31.95
CA LYS A 110 -30.70 14.21 -31.02
C LYS A 110 -31.43 12.88 -30.86
N GLY A 111 -31.46 12.38 -29.63
CA GLY A 111 -32.36 11.29 -29.21
C GLY A 111 -31.89 9.87 -29.52
N ASN A 112 -30.65 9.68 -29.95
CA ASN A 112 -30.09 8.34 -30.21
C ASN A 112 -29.12 7.89 -29.10
N TYR A 113 -29.52 8.07 -27.85
CA TYR A 113 -28.67 7.81 -26.69
C TYR A 113 -28.27 6.33 -26.53
N THR A 114 -28.96 5.40 -27.19
CA THR A 114 -28.64 3.97 -27.20
C THR A 114 -27.33 3.65 -27.94
N GLN A 115 -26.92 4.45 -28.92
CA GLN A 115 -25.63 4.25 -29.60
C GLN A 115 -24.43 4.55 -28.69
N LEU A 116 -24.60 5.35 -27.63
CA LEU A 116 -23.54 5.63 -26.66
C LEU A 116 -23.25 4.44 -25.75
N VAL A 117 -24.26 3.60 -25.50
CA VAL A 117 -24.19 2.47 -24.58
C VAL A 117 -23.18 1.43 -25.06
N SER A 118 -23.10 1.21 -26.37
CA SER A 118 -22.21 0.22 -26.98
C SER A 118 -20.71 0.53 -26.83
N SER A 119 -20.36 1.75 -26.37
CA SER A 119 -18.99 2.25 -26.42
C SER A 119 -18.29 2.36 -25.06
N SER A 120 -18.97 2.01 -23.94
CA SER A 120 -18.40 2.06 -22.57
C SER A 120 -17.73 3.40 -22.20
N ASN A 121 -18.14 4.49 -22.84
CA ASN A 121 -17.43 5.75 -22.74
C ASN A 121 -17.88 6.51 -21.49
N VAL A 122 -16.94 6.69 -20.55
CA VAL A 122 -17.04 7.78 -19.58
C VAL A 122 -16.75 9.07 -20.33
N LEU A 123 -17.77 9.90 -20.43
CA LEU A 123 -17.75 11.13 -21.20
C LEU A 123 -17.47 12.31 -20.29
N LEU A 124 -16.61 13.24 -20.74
CA LEU A 124 -16.25 14.42 -19.97
C LEU A 124 -16.91 15.66 -20.58
N PHE A 125 -17.67 16.37 -19.75
CA PHE A 125 -18.29 17.63 -20.13
C PHE A 125 -18.10 18.69 -19.05
N GLN A 126 -18.31 19.95 -19.40
CA GLN A 126 -18.13 21.09 -18.49
C GLN A 126 -19.45 21.83 -18.33
N SER A 127 -19.79 22.17 -17.08
CA SER A 127 -20.94 23.01 -16.74
C SER A 127 -20.56 23.92 -15.57
N ASN A 128 -20.85 25.22 -15.68
CA ASN A 128 -20.52 26.23 -14.65
C ASN A 128 -19.06 26.19 -14.17
N ASN A 129 -18.11 26.04 -15.10
CA ASN A 129 -16.66 25.89 -14.82
C ASN A 129 -16.25 24.65 -14.01
N LEU A 130 -17.17 23.71 -13.79
CA LEU A 130 -16.89 22.42 -13.16
C LEU A 130 -16.89 21.32 -14.23
N GLN A 131 -15.99 20.35 -14.08
CA GLN A 131 -15.93 19.19 -14.95
C GLN A 131 -16.77 18.06 -14.37
N TYR A 132 -17.55 17.43 -15.24
CA TYR A 132 -18.41 16.31 -14.89
C TYR A 132 -18.08 15.12 -15.79
N LEU A 133 -18.22 13.94 -15.19
CA LEU A 133 -18.15 12.65 -15.86
C LEU A 133 -19.59 12.17 -16.07
N CYS A 134 -19.92 11.79 -17.29
CA CYS A 134 -21.21 11.25 -17.70
C CYS A 134 -21.03 9.82 -18.17
N SER A 135 -21.91 8.92 -17.75
CA SER A 135 -22.00 7.57 -18.28
C SER A 135 -23.45 7.25 -18.62
N VAL A 136 -23.65 6.59 -19.76
CA VAL A 136 -24.95 6.17 -20.25
C VAL A 136 -24.94 4.65 -20.38
N SER A 137 -25.85 3.99 -19.67
CA SER A 137 -26.01 2.53 -19.67
C SER A 137 -27.44 2.15 -20.02
N GLU A 138 -27.63 1.11 -20.82
CA GLU A 138 -28.96 0.59 -21.13
C GLU A 138 -29.34 -0.51 -20.14
N ILE A 139 -30.57 -0.43 -19.64
CA ILE A 139 -31.21 -1.46 -18.84
C ILE A 139 -32.21 -2.14 -19.76
N ASN A 140 -31.75 -3.23 -20.39
CA ASN A 140 -32.58 -4.10 -21.23
C ASN A 140 -33.11 -5.26 -20.39
N SER A 141 -34.41 -5.25 -20.12
CA SER A 141 -35.07 -6.36 -19.46
C SER A 141 -35.57 -7.39 -20.48
N LYS A 142 -35.60 -8.67 -20.10
CA LYS A 142 -36.22 -9.75 -20.89
C LYS A 142 -37.69 -9.47 -21.22
N TYR A 143 -38.34 -8.59 -20.47
CA TYR A 143 -39.74 -8.19 -20.66
C TYR A 143 -39.94 -7.03 -21.64
N GLY A 144 -38.92 -6.70 -22.46
CA GLY A 144 -39.02 -5.66 -23.49
C GLY A 144 -38.94 -4.23 -22.95
N ILE A 145 -38.56 -4.07 -21.68
CA ILE A 145 -38.31 -2.76 -21.07
C ILE A 145 -36.97 -2.25 -21.60
N LYS A 146 -37.00 -1.06 -22.21
CA LYS A 146 -35.83 -0.32 -22.67
C LYS A 146 -35.71 0.96 -21.86
N TRP A 147 -34.97 0.87 -20.77
CA TRP A 147 -34.63 2.02 -19.95
C TRP A 147 -33.17 2.39 -20.16
N THR A 148 -32.86 3.65 -19.97
CA THR A 148 -31.49 4.17 -20.02
C THR A 148 -31.18 4.83 -18.70
N LEU A 149 -30.10 4.37 -18.07
CA LEU A 149 -29.51 4.97 -16.89
C LEU A 149 -28.46 5.99 -17.34
N LEU A 150 -28.68 7.23 -16.94
CA LEU A 150 -27.75 8.34 -17.08
C LEU A 150 -27.16 8.64 -15.69
N GLN A 151 -25.85 8.46 -15.58
CA GLN A 151 -25.08 8.76 -14.38
C GLN A 151 -24.21 9.98 -14.65
N ILE A 152 -24.29 10.98 -13.78
CA ILE A 152 -23.47 12.18 -13.83
C ILE A 152 -22.73 12.34 -12.51
N MET A 153 -21.42 12.54 -12.55
CA MET A 153 -20.56 12.64 -11.37
C MET A 153 -19.64 13.87 -11.49
N SER A 154 -19.42 14.60 -10.40
CA SER A 154 -18.42 15.68 -10.34
C SER A 154 -17.00 15.11 -10.42
N LYS A 155 -16.22 15.46 -11.44
CA LYS A 155 -14.80 15.06 -11.54
C LYS A 155 -13.97 15.69 -10.44
N ASN A 156 -14.29 16.95 -10.10
CA ASN A 156 -13.58 17.70 -9.08
C ASN A 156 -13.71 17.03 -7.70
N ASP A 157 -14.87 16.45 -7.39
CA ASP A 157 -15.11 15.75 -6.12
C ASP A 157 -14.32 14.44 -6.05
N VAL A 158 -14.25 13.72 -7.16
CA VAL A 158 -13.44 12.50 -7.28
C VAL A 158 -11.96 12.83 -7.12
N GLU A 159 -11.48 13.85 -7.83
CA GLU A 159 -10.09 14.29 -7.76
C GLU A 159 -9.72 14.86 -6.39
N ALA A 160 -10.61 15.61 -5.74
CA ALA A 160 -10.39 16.11 -4.39
C ALA A 160 -10.16 14.95 -3.40
N GLY A 161 -10.96 13.88 -3.50
CA GLY A 161 -10.77 12.68 -2.69
C GLY A 161 -9.43 11.98 -2.94
N ILE A 162 -8.96 11.97 -4.19
CA ILE A 162 -7.65 11.40 -4.56
C ILE A 162 -6.50 12.29 -4.06
N VAL A 163 -6.58 13.60 -4.29
CA VAL A 163 -5.54 14.57 -3.93
C VAL A 163 -5.36 14.65 -2.41
N GLN A 164 -6.45 14.61 -1.64
CA GLN A 164 -6.37 14.62 -0.18
C GLN A 164 -5.63 13.39 0.35
N ARG A 165 -5.89 12.21 -0.22
CA ARG A 165 -5.18 10.96 0.14
C ARG A 165 -3.73 10.97 -0.33
N ASN A 166 -3.46 11.46 -1.54
CA ASN A 166 -2.11 11.53 -2.07
C ASN A 166 -1.22 12.52 -1.30
N THR A 167 -1.77 13.65 -0.85
CA THR A 167 -1.03 14.63 -0.04
C THR A 167 -0.49 14.00 1.25
N LEU A 168 -1.29 13.16 1.93
CA LEU A 168 -0.84 12.42 3.10
C LEU A 168 0.31 11.46 2.78
N ILE A 169 0.21 10.73 1.66
CA ILE A 169 1.26 9.81 1.22
C ILE A 169 2.56 10.57 0.93
N PHE A 170 2.49 11.71 0.23
CA PHE A 170 3.68 12.53 -0.06
C PHE A 170 4.34 13.08 1.21
N ILE A 171 3.54 13.49 2.21
CA ILE A 171 4.08 13.94 3.51
C ILE A 171 4.82 12.78 4.21
N VAL A 172 4.22 11.59 4.25
CA VAL A 172 4.84 10.41 4.87
C VAL A 172 6.15 10.04 4.16
N ILE A 173 6.14 9.99 2.82
CA ILE A 173 7.35 9.73 2.02
C ILE A 173 8.41 10.79 2.28
N GLY A 174 8.03 12.07 2.36
CA GLY A 174 8.93 13.17 2.66
C GLY A 174 9.62 13.01 4.02
N VAL A 175 8.86 12.67 5.07
CA VAL A 175 9.40 12.43 6.41
C VAL A 175 10.35 11.24 6.43
N VAL A 176 9.99 10.13 5.77
CA VAL A 176 10.84 8.94 5.68
C VAL A 176 12.16 9.26 4.95
N MET A 177 12.13 10.03 3.86
CA MET A 177 13.35 10.43 3.16
C MET A 177 14.27 11.27 4.04
N VAL A 178 13.74 12.27 4.75
CA VAL A 178 14.53 13.12 5.65
C VAL A 178 15.20 12.28 6.75
N LEU A 179 14.47 11.32 7.34
CA LEU A 179 15.03 10.41 8.36
C LEU A 179 16.13 9.51 7.79
N CYS A 180 15.95 8.96 6.58
CA CYS A 180 16.96 8.16 5.91
C CYS A 180 18.24 8.97 5.63
N TYR A 181 18.10 10.22 5.16
CA TYR A 181 19.25 11.11 4.93
C TYR A 181 19.98 11.45 6.23
N LEU A 182 19.25 11.74 7.30
CA LEU A 182 19.83 11.98 8.62
C LEU A 182 20.60 10.75 9.11
N LEU A 183 20.01 9.56 9.04
CA LEU A 183 20.67 8.32 9.43
C LEU A 183 21.95 8.08 8.61
N ALA A 184 21.87 8.23 7.29
CA ALA A 184 23.03 8.10 6.40
C ALA A 184 24.14 9.09 6.76
N PHE A 185 23.79 10.33 7.11
CA PHE A 185 24.74 11.35 7.54
C PHE A 185 25.38 11.01 8.90
N ILE A 186 24.60 10.55 9.89
CA ILE A 186 25.14 10.07 11.17
C ILE A 186 26.10 8.89 10.94
N PHE A 187 25.72 7.90 10.13
CA PHE A 187 26.59 6.76 9.84
C PHE A 187 27.87 7.17 9.11
N SER A 188 27.76 8.09 8.15
CA SER A 188 28.91 8.64 7.42
C SER A 188 29.88 9.37 8.36
N THR A 189 29.38 10.22 9.25
CA THR A 189 30.24 10.91 10.23
C THR A 189 30.84 9.96 11.26
N TRP A 190 30.10 8.93 11.67
CA TRP A 190 30.60 7.94 12.61
C TRP A 190 31.71 7.08 11.99
N ILE A 191 31.55 6.61 10.75
CA ILE A 191 32.60 5.84 10.06
C ILE A 191 33.83 6.70 9.79
N SER A 192 33.66 7.97 9.40
CA SER A 192 34.79 8.90 9.21
C SER A 192 35.57 9.13 10.51
N ARG A 193 34.89 9.23 11.66
CA ARG A 193 35.57 9.36 12.97
C ARG A 193 36.40 8.12 13.30
N ILE A 194 35.85 6.92 13.07
CA ILE A 194 36.57 5.66 13.32
C ILE A 194 37.80 5.56 12.41
N LEU A 195 37.66 5.87 11.12
CA LEU A 195 38.75 5.84 10.14
C LEU A 195 39.85 6.86 10.47
N ASN A 196 39.48 8.06 10.92
CA ASN A 196 40.46 9.06 11.34
C ASN A 196 41.24 8.62 12.58
N GLY A 197 40.58 7.99 13.56
CA GLY A 197 41.26 7.41 14.73
C GLY A 197 42.28 6.36 14.33
N ILE A 198 41.89 5.41 13.48
CA ILE A 198 42.80 4.37 12.97
C ILE A 198 43.96 4.99 12.17
N THR A 199 43.69 5.99 11.34
CA THR A 199 44.73 6.67 10.55
C THR A 199 45.72 7.42 11.44
N SER A 200 45.24 8.05 12.52
CA SER A 200 46.10 8.69 13.52
C SER A 200 46.97 7.66 14.23
N ASP A 201 46.38 6.55 14.69
CA ASP A 201 47.10 5.46 15.36
C ASP A 201 48.18 4.86 14.45
N ILE A 202 47.88 4.65 13.16
CA ILE A 202 48.85 4.15 12.16
C ILE A 202 49.97 5.17 11.95
N ARG A 203 49.66 6.47 11.88
CA ARG A 203 50.65 7.53 11.69
C ARG A 203 51.58 7.65 12.89
N GLU A 204 51.06 7.49 14.11
CA GLU A 204 51.86 7.45 15.33
C GLU A 204 52.75 6.21 15.40
N LEU A 205 52.21 5.02 15.07
CA LEU A 205 53.00 3.79 14.96
C LEU A 205 54.11 3.90 13.90
N ALA A 206 53.84 4.52 12.76
CA ALA A 206 54.82 4.75 11.69
C ALA A 206 55.94 5.74 12.12
N SER A 207 55.67 6.63 13.08
CA SER A 207 56.65 7.56 13.62
C SER A 207 57.58 6.97 14.69
N LEU A 208 57.48 5.65 14.97
CA LEU A 208 58.37 4.89 15.88
C LEU A 208 58.49 5.45 17.31
N ASN A 209 57.52 6.27 17.74
CA ASN A 209 57.52 6.93 19.05
C ASN A 209 56.59 6.18 20.03
N PHE A 210 56.94 4.94 20.35
CA PHE A 210 56.14 4.01 21.17
C PHE A 210 55.76 4.54 22.57
N GLY A 211 56.46 5.57 23.07
CA GLY A 211 56.20 6.19 24.38
C GLY A 211 54.95 7.09 24.42
N ALA A 212 54.52 7.68 23.30
CA ALA A 212 53.36 8.57 23.26
C ALA A 212 52.02 7.80 23.25
N VAL A 213 51.95 6.69 22.50
CA VAL A 213 50.77 5.82 22.35
C VAL A 213 50.39 5.06 23.64
N LEU A 214 51.31 5.02 24.62
CA LEU A 214 51.14 4.31 25.89
C LEU A 214 50.76 5.22 27.07
N ARG A 215 50.94 6.55 26.97
CA ARG A 215 50.71 7.47 28.11
C ARG A 215 49.37 8.20 28.10
N GLU A 216 48.72 8.40 26.95
CA GLU A 216 47.60 9.35 26.88
C GLU A 216 46.20 8.71 26.90
N ASN A 217 46.06 7.42 26.56
CA ASN A 217 44.76 6.72 26.62
C ASN A 217 44.71 5.69 27.76
N GLY A 218 44.79 6.18 28.99
CA GLY A 218 44.67 5.40 30.23
C GLY A 218 43.24 4.95 30.58
N ILE A 219 42.25 5.20 29.73
CA ILE A 219 40.85 4.85 30.02
C ILE A 219 40.23 4.24 28.75
N HIS A 220 39.88 2.95 28.82
CA HIS A 220 39.16 2.14 27.81
C HIS A 220 39.94 1.43 26.69
N MET A 221 40.93 0.59 27.02
CA MET A 221 41.37 -0.46 26.09
C MET A 221 41.40 -1.85 26.71
N LYS A 222 40.22 -2.49 26.77
CA LYS A 222 40.03 -3.92 27.09
C LYS A 222 40.32 -4.86 25.89
N ARG A 223 40.91 -4.35 24.79
CA ARG A 223 41.19 -5.09 23.54
C ARG A 223 42.64 -4.95 23.02
N ARG A 224 43.61 -4.63 23.88
CA ARG A 224 45.06 -4.56 23.52
C ARG A 224 45.85 -5.85 23.79
N SER A 225 45.24 -7.04 23.68
CA SER A 225 45.97 -8.32 23.83
C SER A 225 46.97 -8.51 22.68
N TRP A 226 46.52 -8.29 21.44
CA TRP A 226 47.29 -8.67 20.26
C TRP A 226 48.56 -7.84 20.02
N ILE A 227 48.51 -6.53 20.27
CA ILE A 227 49.68 -5.65 20.07
C ILE A 227 50.73 -5.89 21.16
N ARG A 228 50.30 -6.20 22.38
CA ARG A 228 51.20 -6.55 23.49
C ARG A 228 51.85 -7.91 23.24
N GLU A 229 51.08 -8.87 22.74
CA GLU A 229 51.59 -10.17 22.31
C GLU A 229 52.62 -10.05 21.19
N ILE A 230 52.40 -9.21 20.17
CA ILE A 230 53.39 -9.00 19.11
C ILE A 230 54.70 -8.42 19.67
N CYS A 231 54.60 -7.46 20.60
CA CYS A 231 55.78 -6.87 21.23
C CYS A 231 56.52 -7.90 22.11
N ASP A 232 55.79 -8.72 22.85
CA ASP A 232 56.34 -9.81 23.67
C ASP A 232 56.98 -10.90 22.80
N ILE A 233 56.41 -11.22 21.64
CA ILE A 233 57.01 -12.14 20.65
C ILE A 233 58.32 -11.57 20.12
N GLN A 234 58.33 -10.29 19.75
CA GLN A 234 59.53 -9.64 19.21
C GLN A 234 60.65 -9.58 20.26
N HIS A 235 60.31 -9.30 21.51
CA HIS A 235 61.25 -9.31 22.63
C HIS A 235 61.77 -10.73 22.92
N SER A 236 60.89 -11.74 22.87
CA SER A 236 61.26 -13.14 23.05
C SER A 236 62.18 -13.64 21.94
N PHE A 237 61.93 -13.21 20.69
CA PHE A 237 62.77 -13.55 19.55
C PHE A 237 64.17 -12.93 19.67
N GLN A 238 64.26 -11.65 20.05
CA GLN A 238 65.54 -10.99 20.27
C GLN A 238 66.32 -11.66 21.41
N LYS A 239 65.64 -12.03 22.50
CA LYS A 239 66.25 -12.77 23.61
C LYS A 239 66.75 -14.15 23.17
N MET A 240 65.99 -14.85 22.33
CA MET A 240 66.39 -16.15 21.77
C MET A 240 67.66 -16.02 20.91
N VAL A 241 67.71 -15.02 20.02
CA VAL A 241 68.89 -14.76 19.17
C VAL A 241 70.12 -14.45 20.02
N LEU A 242 69.98 -13.66 21.09
CA LEU A 242 71.07 -13.37 22.01
C LEU A 242 71.55 -14.63 22.74
N THR A 243 70.63 -15.43 23.29
CA THR A 243 71.01 -16.70 23.94
C THR A 243 71.64 -17.70 22.98
N PHE A 244 71.20 -17.73 21.71
CA PHE A 244 71.80 -18.58 20.69
C PHE A 244 73.23 -18.13 20.37
N ALA A 245 73.45 -16.82 20.20
CA ALA A 245 74.80 -16.27 19.98
C ALA A 245 75.74 -16.61 21.15
N GLU A 246 75.25 -16.49 22.39
CA GLU A 246 76.00 -16.84 23.60
C GLU A 246 76.32 -18.33 23.67
N GLN A 247 75.37 -19.21 23.34
CA GLN A 247 75.60 -20.66 23.28
C GLN A 247 76.59 -21.04 22.17
N VAL A 248 76.56 -20.39 21.00
CA VAL A 248 77.55 -20.59 19.94
C VAL A 248 78.95 -20.18 20.41
N GLU A 249 79.06 -19.09 21.16
CA GLU A 249 80.35 -18.64 21.70
C GLU A 249 80.89 -19.59 22.79
N ILE A 250 80.01 -20.08 23.67
CA ILE A 250 80.35 -21.09 24.68
C ILE A 250 80.78 -22.39 24.00
N LYS A 251 80.09 -22.84 22.94
CA LYS A 251 80.44 -24.06 22.20
C LYS A 251 81.76 -23.92 21.43
N LYS A 252 82.06 -22.71 20.94
CA LYS A 252 83.35 -22.38 20.31
C LYS A 252 84.49 -22.36 21.35
N LYS A 253 84.23 -21.93 22.58
CA LYS A 253 85.17 -22.00 23.72
C LYS A 253 85.31 -23.41 24.30
N SER A 254 84.25 -24.23 24.28
CA SER A 254 84.27 -25.61 24.83
C SER A 254 84.91 -26.62 23.88
N ASN A 255 84.92 -26.39 22.56
CA ASN A 255 85.68 -27.22 21.61
C ASN A 255 87.21 -26.99 21.69
N PHE A 256 87.68 -26.03 22.50
CA PHE A 256 89.11 -25.77 22.73
C PHE A 256 89.65 -26.42 24.02
N LYS A 257 88.81 -27.12 24.81
CA LYS A 257 89.26 -27.75 26.06
C LYS A 257 88.57 -29.09 26.33
N GLY A 258 89.11 -30.13 25.68
CA GLY A 258 89.29 -31.45 26.28
C GLY A 258 88.09 -32.39 26.32
N ASN A 259 88.23 -33.49 25.56
CA ASN A 259 87.92 -34.85 26.02
C ASN A 259 88.23 -35.01 27.52
N LEU A 260 87.35 -35.64 28.29
CA LEU A 260 87.60 -36.85 29.12
C LEU A 260 86.46 -37.05 30.15
N SER A 261 85.64 -38.07 29.86
CA SER A 261 85.10 -39.08 30.78
C SER A 261 84.12 -38.76 31.94
N THR A 262 83.03 -39.53 31.90
CA THR A 262 82.47 -40.42 32.95
C THR A 262 81.55 -39.90 34.07
N THR A 263 80.28 -40.33 33.94
CA THR A 263 79.46 -41.12 34.89
C THR A 263 79.06 -40.51 36.26
N THR A 264 77.75 -40.43 36.55
CA THR A 264 76.99 -41.37 37.44
C THR A 264 75.68 -40.72 37.96
N ALA A 265 74.72 -41.62 38.21
CA ALA A 265 73.31 -41.50 38.59
C ALA A 265 72.91 -40.72 39.86
N GLY A 266 71.61 -40.45 39.96
CA GLY A 266 70.85 -40.07 41.17
C GLY A 266 69.57 -39.32 40.77
N GLN A 267 68.37 -39.90 40.66
CA GLN A 267 67.46 -40.52 41.65
C GLN A 267 66.59 -39.50 42.44
N GLY A 268 65.25 -39.64 42.32
CA GLY A 268 64.19 -39.07 43.19
C GLY A 268 63.75 -37.64 42.85
N ASN A 269 62.52 -37.18 43.01
CA ASN A 269 61.24 -37.70 43.52
C ASN A 269 60.17 -36.66 43.11
N SER A 270 59.01 -37.02 42.55
CA SER A 270 57.71 -37.18 43.22
C SER A 270 56.82 -35.93 43.32
N VAL A 271 55.50 -36.19 43.31
CA VAL A 271 54.34 -35.34 43.67
C VAL A 271 53.80 -34.50 42.49
N GLY A 272 52.59 -34.72 41.96
CA GLY A 272 51.38 -35.31 42.52
C GLY A 272 50.37 -34.21 42.82
N GLY A 273 49.41 -33.98 41.93
CA GLY A 273 48.42 -32.91 42.10
C GLY A 273 47.25 -33.05 41.13
N SER A 274 46.40 -34.04 41.40
CA SER A 274 45.04 -34.17 40.87
C SER A 274 44.06 -33.72 41.95
N LEU A 275 43.09 -32.87 41.61
CA LEU A 275 41.78 -32.65 42.25
C LEU A 275 41.09 -31.53 41.44
N ASN A 276 40.09 -31.85 40.60
CA ASN A 276 38.68 -32.13 40.89
C ASN A 276 37.78 -30.88 40.79
N MET A 277 36.74 -31.06 39.98
CA MET A 277 35.35 -30.65 40.17
C MET A 277 35.06 -29.21 40.63
N LEU A 278 34.32 -28.47 39.80
CA LEU A 278 32.93 -28.07 40.12
C LEU A 278 32.27 -27.46 38.86
N ALA A 279 31.26 -28.15 38.32
CA ALA A 279 30.06 -27.52 37.78
C ALA A 279 29.00 -27.51 38.92
N PRO A 280 27.78 -26.94 38.83
CA PRO A 280 27.12 -26.33 37.67
C PRO A 280 26.26 -25.07 37.98
N SER A 281 25.47 -24.66 36.99
CA SER A 281 24.07 -24.18 37.09
C SER A 281 23.78 -22.70 36.80
N LYS A 282 22.91 -22.55 35.78
CA LYS A 282 21.68 -21.73 35.66
C LYS A 282 21.62 -21.13 34.26
N SER A 283 20.79 -21.66 33.35
CA SER A 283 19.32 -21.51 33.31
C SER A 283 18.92 -20.04 33.33
N MET A 284 18.58 -19.50 32.16
CA MET A 284 17.41 -18.64 32.04
C MET A 284 16.87 -18.64 30.61
N ASP A 285 15.69 -19.25 30.51
CA ASP A 285 14.78 -19.18 29.38
C ASP A 285 14.28 -17.76 29.16
N GLY A 286 14.08 -17.40 27.89
CA GLY A 286 13.56 -16.11 27.46
C GLY A 286 12.74 -16.24 26.18
N LEU A 287 11.60 -16.92 26.31
CA LEU A 287 10.53 -17.09 25.32
C LEU A 287 9.91 -15.73 24.95
N GLY A 288 9.71 -15.45 23.66
CA GLY A 288 9.16 -14.17 23.20
C GLY A 288 8.49 -14.20 21.83
N LYS A 289 7.36 -14.93 21.76
CA LYS A 289 6.17 -14.71 20.90
C LYS A 289 6.34 -14.55 19.38
N SER A 290 6.01 -15.65 18.70
CA SER A 290 5.59 -15.72 17.30
C SER A 290 4.17 -15.17 17.15
N THR A 291 3.96 -14.23 16.23
CA THR A 291 2.64 -13.72 15.85
C THR A 291 2.24 -14.34 14.52
N THR A 292 1.29 -15.26 14.57
CA THR A 292 0.65 -15.91 13.44
C THR A 292 -0.28 -14.91 12.73
N ILE A 293 -0.12 -14.76 11.42
CA ILE A 293 -1.03 -14.01 10.54
C ILE A 293 -2.07 -14.99 9.99
N PRO A 294 -3.38 -14.73 10.11
CA PRO A 294 -4.39 -15.60 9.51
C PRO A 294 -4.49 -15.36 8.00
N ASN A 295 -4.43 -16.48 7.29
CA ASN A 295 -4.66 -16.64 5.86
C ASN A 295 -6.18 -16.56 5.59
N MET A 296 -6.66 -15.56 4.84
CA MET A 296 -8.05 -15.54 4.36
C MET A 296 -8.12 -16.14 2.96
N SER A 297 -8.73 -17.32 2.92
CA SER A 297 -9.07 -18.10 1.75
C SER A 297 -10.21 -17.47 0.93
N SER A 298 -10.02 -17.59 -0.38
CA SER A 298 -11.01 -17.70 -1.46
C SER A 298 -12.47 -17.90 -1.06
N ILE A 299 -13.34 -17.03 -1.59
CA ILE A 299 -14.73 -17.35 -1.88
C ILE A 299 -14.86 -17.37 -3.40
N ALA A 300 -15.02 -18.57 -3.94
CA ALA A 300 -15.61 -18.81 -5.24
C ALA A 300 -17.11 -18.98 -5.01
N GLU A 301 -17.94 -18.29 -5.77
CA GLU A 301 -19.36 -18.61 -5.87
C GLU A 301 -19.76 -18.64 -7.34
N ASN A 302 -20.10 -19.85 -7.77
CA ASN A 302 -20.84 -20.16 -8.98
C ASN A 302 -22.29 -19.71 -8.81
N SER A 303 -22.88 -19.11 -9.85
CA SER A 303 -24.30 -19.27 -10.12
C SER A 303 -24.61 -18.96 -11.59
N VAL A 304 -24.99 -20.03 -12.31
CA VAL A 304 -26.02 -20.18 -13.36
C VAL A 304 -26.40 -18.97 -14.21
#